data_AF-A0A7J2NN88-F1
#
_entry.id   AF-A0A7J2NN88-F1
#
_cell.length_a   1.000
_cell.length_b   1.000
_cell.length_c   1.000
_cell.angle_alpha   90.00
_cell.angle_beta   90.00
_cell.angle_gamma   90.00
#
_symmetry.space_group_name_H-M   'P 1'
#
loop_
_entity.id
_entity.type
_entity.pdbx_description
1 polymer ?
#
loop_
_entity_poly.entity_id
_entity_poly.type
_entity_poly.pdbx_seq_one_letter_code
_entity_poly.pdbx_strand_id
1 'polypeptide(L)'
;MSHKRIASYRFIPPTTFSGYLLRLLHLSQEKSLPKQTIFKTEKPQISDYHILELSDLMTSRLCSLGAYPEFASTFTSFRMGYQTIVKGHGFADGLDIFDSTPKKLYDLLDQRIEKGILSSEDRKKLSKEIKKSGENKFYIRAVYRQLLLGTTNIPTWGSFSRESRRQPLNWEFLVTPQLTGYIVHSSRAVLEDLQCVKNYGYKIGKEGFAYIEDIEGTYELHIESGEFSSSVIFPVGSNKIHLLDAPRLENVYYFDFDKKRFARGAFALPGSRGRGEYYTTQMDKKNYVIPKETLEIFSGGNLA
;
A
#
# COMPACT_ATOMS: atom_id res chain seq x y z
N MET A 1 -6.44 -31.80 -13.18
CA MET A 1 -6.75 -30.36 -13.28
C MET A 1 -6.78 -29.78 -11.88
N SER A 2 -6.21 -28.60 -11.68
CA SER A 2 -6.07 -28.01 -10.34
C SER A 2 -6.59 -26.58 -10.36
N HIS A 3 -7.45 -26.23 -9.41
CA HIS A 3 -7.92 -24.86 -9.18
C HIS A 3 -7.29 -24.30 -7.90
N LYS A 4 -7.03 -22.98 -7.85
CA LYS A 4 -6.64 -22.25 -6.64
C LYS A 4 -7.45 -20.96 -6.56
N ARG A 5 -8.11 -20.74 -5.42
CA ARG A 5 -8.80 -19.50 -5.07
C ARG A 5 -7.82 -18.56 -4.37
N ILE A 6 -7.75 -17.32 -4.82
CA ILE A 6 -6.86 -16.26 -4.32
C ILE A 6 -7.73 -15.00 -4.11
N ALA A 7 -7.48 -14.23 -3.04
CA ALA A 7 -8.22 -13.01 -2.73
C ALA A 7 -7.24 -11.87 -2.38
N SER A 8 -7.44 -10.70 -3.03
CA SER A 8 -6.70 -9.44 -2.83
C SER A 8 -7.61 -8.28 -2.43
N TYR A 9 -7.01 -7.18 -1.98
CA TYR A 9 -7.62 -5.84 -2.02
C TYR A 9 -7.57 -5.23 -3.42
N ARG A 10 -8.74 -4.79 -3.91
CA ARG A 10 -8.95 -4.26 -5.28
C ARG A 10 -9.07 -2.73 -5.35
N PHE A 11 -8.56 -2.03 -4.34
CA PHE A 11 -8.88 -0.62 -4.10
C PHE A 11 -7.81 0.07 -3.26
N ILE A 12 -7.83 1.41 -3.26
CA ILE A 12 -7.06 2.23 -2.35
C ILE A 12 -7.87 2.43 -1.05
N PRO A 13 -7.35 2.02 0.12
CA PRO A 13 -8.04 2.22 1.39
C PRO A 13 -8.35 3.69 1.70
N PRO A 14 -9.50 4.00 2.34
CA PRO A 14 -9.88 5.34 2.77
C PRO A 14 -8.73 6.16 3.38
N THR A 15 -8.02 5.59 4.36
CA THR A 15 -6.92 6.24 5.07
C THR A 15 -5.70 6.53 4.18
N THR A 16 -5.40 5.63 3.23
CA THR A 16 -4.30 5.83 2.28
C THR A 16 -4.65 6.94 1.29
N PHE A 17 -5.90 6.98 0.82
CA PHE A 17 -6.38 8.01 -0.10
C PHE A 17 -6.45 9.39 0.57
N SER A 18 -6.93 9.50 1.82
CA SER A 18 -6.89 10.76 2.58
C SER A 18 -5.48 11.33 2.69
N GLY A 19 -4.50 10.50 3.05
CA GLY A 19 -3.11 10.93 3.16
C GLY A 19 -2.48 11.29 1.82
N TYR A 20 -2.93 10.68 0.71
CA TYR A 20 -2.51 11.06 -0.63
C TYR A 20 -3.04 12.46 -0.98
N LEU A 21 -4.35 12.71 -0.81
CA LEU A 21 -4.98 14.00 -1.12
C LEU A 21 -4.40 15.17 -0.31
N LEU A 22 -4.16 14.97 1.00
CA LEU A 22 -3.55 16.01 1.84
C LEU A 22 -2.16 16.43 1.33
N ARG A 23 -1.34 15.47 0.87
CA ARG A 23 -0.02 15.78 0.31
C ARG A 23 -0.15 16.59 -0.98
N LEU A 24 -1.09 16.22 -1.85
CA LEU A 24 -1.33 16.99 -3.08
C LEU A 24 -1.76 18.42 -2.77
N LEU A 25 -2.65 18.61 -1.80
CA LEU A 25 -3.10 19.95 -1.40
C LEU A 25 -1.96 20.80 -0.84
N HIS A 26 -1.09 20.22 -0.01
CA HIS A 26 0.08 20.95 0.47
C HIS A 26 1.03 21.32 -0.68
N LEU A 27 1.24 20.40 -1.64
CA LEU A 27 2.06 20.65 -2.81
C LEU A 27 1.48 21.73 -3.73
N SER A 28 0.16 21.73 -3.95
CA SER A 28 -0.50 22.74 -4.80
C SER A 28 -0.50 24.13 -4.17
N GLN A 29 -0.45 24.20 -2.84
CA GLN A 29 -0.38 25.44 -2.07
C GLN A 29 1.05 25.88 -1.72
N GLU A 30 2.07 25.21 -2.28
CA GLU A 30 3.50 25.46 -1.98
C GLU A 30 3.84 25.40 -0.47
N LYS A 31 3.06 24.62 0.29
CA LYS A 31 3.27 24.40 1.72
C LYS A 31 4.23 23.23 1.96
N SER A 32 4.88 23.22 3.12
CA SER A 32 5.64 22.04 3.57
C SER A 32 4.74 20.81 3.67
N LEU A 33 5.22 19.66 3.20
CA LEU A 33 4.49 18.39 3.32
C LEU A 33 4.12 18.09 4.79
N PRO A 34 2.93 17.52 5.04
CA PRO A 34 2.47 17.21 6.39
C PRO A 34 3.46 16.25 7.09
N LYS A 35 3.72 16.53 8.37
CA LYS A 35 4.58 15.68 9.19
C LYS A 35 3.87 14.35 9.44
N GLN A 36 4.66 13.27 9.40
CA GLN A 36 4.18 11.95 9.77
C GLN A 36 4.26 11.79 11.28
N THR A 37 3.14 11.42 11.89
CA THR A 37 3.08 11.07 13.31
C THR A 37 3.05 9.55 13.43
N ILE A 38 3.89 9.01 14.30
CA ILE A 38 3.94 7.57 14.55
C ILE A 38 2.87 7.24 15.59
N PHE A 39 1.88 6.45 15.19
CA PHE A 39 0.88 5.95 16.11
C PHE A 39 1.31 4.58 16.63
N LYS A 40 1.60 4.51 17.92
CA LYS A 40 1.93 3.24 18.61
C LYS A 40 0.63 2.58 19.05
N THR A 41 0.33 1.40 18.52
CA THR A 41 -0.81 0.60 18.99
C THR A 41 -0.30 -0.50 19.92
N GLU A 42 -1.05 -0.78 21.00
CA GLU A 42 -0.66 -1.83 21.95
C GLU A 42 -0.91 -3.24 21.40
N LYS A 43 -1.90 -3.39 20.49
CA LYS A 43 -2.26 -4.67 19.86
C LYS A 43 -2.82 -4.46 18.45
N PRO A 44 -2.32 -5.17 17.41
CA PRO A 44 -1.18 -6.10 17.45
C PRO A 44 0.13 -5.33 17.65
N GLN A 45 1.18 -5.99 18.18
CA GLN A 45 2.55 -5.44 18.24
C GLN A 45 3.12 -5.33 16.82
N ILE A 46 2.61 -4.37 16.06
CA ILE A 46 3.15 -3.98 14.76
C ILE A 46 3.86 -2.66 14.99
N SER A 47 5.16 -2.64 14.71
CA SER A 47 5.98 -1.45 14.80
C SER A 47 5.41 -0.35 13.90
N ASP A 48 5.09 0.78 14.54
CA ASP A 48 5.03 2.13 13.99
C ASP A 48 4.20 2.30 12.70
N TYR A 49 2.88 2.51 12.86
CA TYR A 49 2.09 3.03 11.75
C TYR A 49 2.27 4.54 11.63
N HIS A 50 2.78 4.96 10.48
CA HIS A 50 2.86 6.38 10.13
C HIS A 50 1.48 6.84 9.66
N ILE A 51 0.87 7.72 10.43
CA ILE A 51 -0.34 8.43 10.04
C ILE A 51 0.07 9.87 9.74
N LEU A 52 -0.44 10.43 8.66
CA LEU A 52 -0.39 11.88 8.49
C LEU A 52 -1.40 12.47 9.45
N GLU A 53 -0.93 13.25 10.40
CA GLU A 53 -1.80 13.98 11.29
C GLU A 53 -2.61 14.96 10.43
N LEU A 54 -3.90 14.66 10.26
CA LEU A 54 -4.83 15.46 9.44
C LEU A 54 -5.26 16.74 10.18
N SER A 55 -4.40 17.30 11.04
CA SER A 55 -4.71 18.52 11.81
C SER A 55 -4.91 19.74 10.91
N ASP A 56 -4.27 19.75 9.73
CA ASP A 56 -4.07 20.95 8.92
C ASP A 56 -5.03 21.12 7.72
N LEU A 57 -5.91 20.15 7.44
CA LEU A 57 -7.00 20.34 6.46
C LEU A 57 -8.22 21.03 7.13
N MET A 58 -7.97 22.13 7.86
CA MET A 58 -8.91 23.14 8.39
C MET A 58 -10.18 22.62 9.11
N THR A 59 -10.01 22.23 10.39
CA THR A 59 -11.01 22.03 11.46
C THR A 59 -12.06 20.91 11.36
N SER A 60 -12.37 20.34 10.19
CA SER A 60 -13.25 19.16 10.08
C SER A 60 -12.66 18.10 9.14
N ARG A 61 -12.84 16.83 9.50
CA ARG A 61 -12.13 15.71 8.88
C ARG A 61 -12.60 15.50 7.44
N LEU A 62 -11.70 15.61 6.46
CA LEU A 62 -11.98 15.17 5.10
C LEU A 62 -12.24 13.65 5.07
N CYS A 63 -13.49 13.25 4.86
CA CYS A 63 -13.89 11.86 4.85
C CYS A 63 -13.67 11.26 3.45
N SER A 64 -12.54 10.61 3.27
CA SER A 64 -12.29 9.76 2.10
C SER A 64 -13.07 8.45 2.24
N LEU A 65 -13.72 8.02 1.17
CA LEU A 65 -14.38 6.72 1.09
C LEU A 65 -13.55 5.68 0.36
N GLY A 66 -12.26 5.97 0.10
CA GLY A 66 -11.38 5.14 -0.72
C GLY A 66 -11.53 5.41 -2.21
N ALA A 67 -10.73 4.71 -3.02
CA ALA A 67 -10.81 4.80 -4.48
C ALA A 67 -10.82 3.42 -5.14
N TYR A 68 -11.69 3.23 -6.13
CA TYR A 68 -12.08 1.94 -6.69
C TYR A 68 -12.15 2.00 -8.22
N PRO A 69 -11.91 0.89 -8.93
CA PRO A 69 -12.19 0.83 -10.36
C PRO A 69 -13.69 1.05 -10.61
N GLU A 70 -14.04 1.80 -11.66
CA GLU A 70 -15.44 2.02 -12.04
C GLU A 70 -16.15 0.70 -12.38
N PHE A 71 -15.44 -0.25 -12.98
CA PHE A 71 -15.96 -1.56 -13.35
C PHE A 71 -15.18 -2.70 -12.72
N ALA A 72 -15.87 -3.53 -11.92
CA ALA A 72 -15.28 -4.73 -11.31
C ALA A 72 -14.69 -5.72 -12.34
N SER A 73 -15.18 -5.71 -13.58
CA SER A 73 -14.71 -6.54 -14.70
C SER A 73 -13.38 -6.09 -15.32
N THR A 74 -12.98 -4.82 -15.13
CA THR A 74 -11.69 -4.29 -15.61
C THR A 74 -10.53 -4.67 -14.70
N PHE A 75 -10.80 -5.42 -13.63
CA PHE A 75 -9.81 -5.85 -12.66
C PHE A 75 -8.98 -7.00 -13.19
N THR A 76 -7.67 -6.79 -13.31
CA THR A 76 -6.72 -7.90 -13.45
C THR A 76 -5.68 -7.85 -12.34
N SER A 77 -5.59 -8.92 -11.55
CA SER A 77 -4.49 -9.13 -10.59
C SER A 77 -3.60 -10.27 -11.05
N PHE A 78 -2.30 -10.03 -11.05
CA PHE A 78 -1.31 -11.06 -11.31
C PHE A 78 -0.46 -11.31 -10.06
N ARG A 79 -0.11 -12.58 -9.85
CA ARG A 79 0.75 -13.04 -8.77
C ARG A 79 2.17 -13.25 -9.29
N MET A 80 3.15 -12.68 -8.60
CA MET A 80 4.53 -13.15 -8.69
C MET A 80 4.79 -14.14 -7.54
N GLY A 81 5.40 -15.28 -7.85
CA GLY A 81 5.51 -16.44 -6.96
C GLY A 81 6.35 -16.21 -5.69
N TYR A 82 6.51 -17.27 -4.88
CA TYR A 82 7.42 -17.25 -3.74
C TYR A 82 8.86 -17.03 -4.22
N GLN A 83 9.58 -16.12 -3.57
CA GLN A 83 11.03 -16.08 -3.68
C GLN A 83 11.61 -16.65 -2.39
N THR A 84 12.50 -17.63 -2.52
CA THR A 84 13.39 -18.00 -1.43
C THR A 84 14.37 -16.84 -1.29
N ILE A 85 14.17 -16.00 -0.28
CA ILE A 85 15.13 -14.96 0.07
C ILE A 85 16.09 -15.58 1.07
N VAL A 86 17.24 -16.04 0.58
CA VAL A 86 18.39 -16.30 1.45
C VAL A 86 19.03 -14.95 1.76
N LYS A 87 19.55 -14.72 2.97
CA LYS A 87 20.22 -13.47 3.32
C LYS A 87 21.27 -13.08 2.25
N GLY A 88 21.06 -12.01 1.49
CA GLY A 88 21.89 -11.64 0.32
C GLY A 88 21.13 -11.58 -1.02
N HIS A 89 19.91 -12.11 -1.04
CA HIS A 89 18.97 -12.02 -2.15
C HIS A 89 18.23 -10.66 -2.16
N GLY A 90 18.31 -9.92 -3.25
CA GLY A 90 17.55 -8.68 -3.47
C GLY A 90 16.52 -8.82 -4.59
N PHE A 91 15.63 -7.83 -4.74
CA PHE A 91 14.64 -7.74 -5.84
C PHE A 91 15.27 -7.83 -7.25
N ALA A 92 16.60 -7.66 -7.33
CA ALA A 92 17.44 -7.73 -8.52
C ALA A 92 18.06 -9.12 -8.81
N ASP A 93 17.69 -10.19 -8.09
CA ASP A 93 18.34 -11.52 -8.24
C ASP A 93 18.07 -12.27 -9.56
N GLY A 94 17.43 -11.60 -10.53
CA GLY A 94 17.32 -12.02 -11.92
C GLY A 94 17.98 -11.07 -12.91
N LEU A 95 18.72 -10.05 -12.44
CA LEU A 95 19.50 -9.16 -13.29
C LEU A 95 20.90 -9.75 -13.49
N ASP A 96 21.23 -10.14 -14.72
CA ASP A 96 22.50 -10.80 -15.11
C ASP A 96 23.78 -10.06 -14.65
N ILE A 97 23.69 -8.76 -14.37
CA ILE A 97 24.84 -7.93 -13.95
C ILE A 97 25.46 -8.35 -12.62
N PHE A 98 24.72 -9.08 -11.77
CA PHE A 98 25.22 -9.57 -10.48
C PHE A 98 25.68 -11.03 -10.52
N ASP A 99 25.52 -11.73 -11.64
CA ASP A 99 25.97 -13.11 -11.83
C ASP A 99 27.46 -13.15 -12.11
N SER A 100 28.24 -13.13 -11.03
CA SER A 100 29.69 -13.28 -11.09
C SER A 100 30.11 -14.74 -11.09
N THR A 101 31.09 -15.05 -11.94
CA THR A 101 31.90 -16.26 -11.77
C THR A 101 32.84 -16.11 -10.57
N PRO A 102 33.33 -17.21 -9.97
CA PRO A 102 34.36 -17.14 -8.92
C PRO A 102 35.56 -16.27 -9.33
N LYS A 103 35.97 -16.35 -10.60
CA LYS A 103 37.04 -15.52 -11.17
C LYS A 103 36.76 -14.02 -11.02
N LYS A 104 35.59 -13.55 -11.49
CA LYS A 104 35.18 -12.15 -11.37
C LYS A 104 35.11 -11.68 -9.90
N LEU A 105 34.73 -12.57 -8.99
CA LEU A 105 34.72 -12.27 -7.56
C LEU A 105 36.13 -12.07 -7.01
N TYR A 106 37.07 -12.96 -7.34
CA TYR A 106 38.47 -12.81 -6.92
C TYR A 106 39.14 -11.59 -7.54
N ASP A 107 38.87 -11.29 -8.83
CA ASP A 107 39.40 -10.09 -9.49
C ASP A 107 38.93 -8.81 -8.76
N LEU A 108 37.64 -8.73 -8.40
CA LEU A 108 37.10 -7.59 -7.65
C LEU A 108 37.67 -7.50 -6.23
N LEU A 109 37.86 -8.64 -5.57
CA LEU A 109 38.46 -8.70 -4.24
C LEU A 109 39.90 -8.19 -4.25
N ASP A 110 40.70 -8.62 -5.23
CA ASP A 110 42.09 -8.21 -5.39
C ASP A 110 42.18 -6.70 -5.68
N GLN A 111 41.29 -6.15 -6.52
CA GLN A 111 41.16 -4.70 -6.72
C GLN A 111 40.83 -3.94 -5.42
N ARG A 112 40.00 -4.51 -4.53
CA ARG A 112 39.66 -3.88 -3.25
C ARG A 112 40.83 -3.91 -2.27
N ILE A 113 41.66 -4.95 -2.33
CA ILE A 113 42.90 -5.07 -1.53
C ILE A 113 43.94 -4.06 -2.02
N GLU A 114 44.15 -3.94 -3.33
CA GLU A 114 45.03 -2.95 -3.93
C GLU A 114 44.64 -1.51 -3.53
N LYS A 115 43.34 -1.25 -3.40
CA LYS A 115 42.80 0.04 -2.93
C LYS A 115 42.85 0.23 -1.41
N GLY A 116 43.39 -0.72 -0.65
CA GLY A 116 43.49 -0.66 0.81
C GLY A 116 42.15 -0.76 1.55
N ILE A 117 41.06 -1.16 0.87
CA ILE A 117 39.72 -1.29 1.46
C ILE A 117 39.59 -2.62 2.21
N LEU A 118 40.29 -3.65 1.73
CA LEU A 118 40.33 -4.98 2.31
C LEU A 118 41.79 -5.44 2.47
N SER A 119 41.99 -6.48 3.28
CA SER A 119 43.31 -7.05 3.55
C SER A 119 43.51 -8.41 2.88
N SER A 120 44.77 -8.84 2.81
CA SER A 120 45.13 -10.20 2.40
C SER A 120 44.56 -11.28 3.33
N GLU A 121 44.24 -10.93 4.59
CA GLU A 121 43.59 -11.84 5.54
C GLU A 121 42.10 -12.02 5.22
N ASP A 122 41.42 -10.96 4.77
CA ASP A 122 40.03 -11.04 4.28
C ASP A 122 39.92 -11.96 3.05
N ARG A 123 40.95 -11.94 2.18
CA ARG A 123 41.05 -12.85 1.03
C ARG A 123 41.10 -14.31 1.44
N LYS A 124 41.92 -14.66 2.43
CA LYS A 124 42.03 -16.03 2.95
C LYS A 124 40.73 -16.47 3.60
N LYS A 125 40.12 -15.59 4.39
CA LYS A 125 38.83 -15.85 5.07
C LYS A 125 37.72 -16.11 4.06
N LEU A 126 37.59 -15.26 3.04
CA LEU A 126 36.58 -15.44 1.99
C LEU A 126 36.83 -16.73 1.18
N SER A 127 38.08 -17.02 0.82
CA SER A 127 38.43 -18.26 0.12
C SER A 127 38.00 -19.52 0.91
N LYS A 128 38.17 -19.48 2.24
CA LYS A 128 37.73 -20.57 3.14
C LYS A 128 36.21 -20.71 3.16
N GLU A 129 35.48 -19.60 3.24
CA GLU A 129 34.01 -19.63 3.26
C GLU A 129 33.41 -20.03 1.91
N ILE A 130 34.00 -19.63 0.77
CA ILE A 130 33.58 -20.08 -0.57
C ILE A 130 33.73 -21.60 -0.68
N LYS A 131 34.87 -22.16 -0.26
CA LYS A 131 35.09 -23.62 -0.23
C LYS A 131 34.08 -24.30 0.69
N LYS A 132 33.83 -23.75 1.88
CA LYS A 132 32.85 -24.26 2.85
C LYS A 132 31.42 -24.26 2.29
N SER A 133 31.10 -23.34 1.39
CA SER A 133 29.80 -23.28 0.72
C SER A 133 29.60 -24.31 -0.39
N GLY A 134 30.65 -25.06 -0.77
CA GLY A 134 30.62 -25.91 -1.97
C GLY A 134 30.47 -25.08 -3.25
N GLU A 135 31.06 -23.89 -3.27
CA GLU A 135 30.94 -22.92 -4.38
C GLU A 135 29.47 -22.57 -4.71
N ASN A 136 28.65 -22.39 -3.67
CA ASN A 136 27.26 -22.07 -3.86
C ASN A 136 27.11 -20.75 -4.64
N LYS A 137 26.52 -20.83 -5.84
CA LYS A 137 26.37 -19.66 -6.74
C LYS A 137 25.70 -18.46 -6.09
N PHE A 138 24.75 -18.68 -5.17
CA PHE A 138 24.02 -17.60 -4.49
C PHE A 138 24.86 -16.92 -3.43
N TYR A 139 25.70 -17.68 -2.72
CA TYR A 139 26.67 -17.13 -1.78
C TYR A 139 27.71 -16.26 -2.50
N ILE A 140 28.27 -16.78 -3.60
CA ILE A 140 29.25 -16.06 -4.44
C ILE A 140 28.65 -14.74 -4.95
N ARG A 141 27.43 -14.79 -5.50
CA ARG A 141 26.66 -13.60 -5.95
C ARG A 141 26.47 -12.57 -4.84
N ALA A 142 26.05 -13.02 -3.66
CA ALA A 142 25.79 -12.13 -2.52
C ALA A 142 27.07 -11.42 -2.05
N VAL A 143 28.19 -12.15 -1.96
CA VAL A 143 29.49 -11.57 -1.64
C VAL A 143 29.93 -10.60 -2.72
N TYR A 144 29.81 -10.96 -4.00
CA TYR A 144 30.17 -10.09 -5.11
C TYR A 144 29.41 -8.76 -5.10
N ARG A 145 28.09 -8.80 -4.87
CA ARG A 145 27.26 -7.60 -4.72
C ARG A 145 27.71 -6.72 -3.56
N GLN A 146 27.99 -7.32 -2.40
CA GLN A 146 28.47 -6.59 -1.23
C GLN A 146 29.82 -5.92 -1.53
N LEU A 147 30.74 -6.63 -2.17
CA LEU A 147 32.01 -6.05 -2.60
C LEU A 147 31.83 -4.95 -3.64
N LEU A 148 30.88 -5.04 -4.57
CA LEU A 148 30.56 -3.97 -5.52
C LEU A 148 30.05 -2.71 -4.80
N LEU A 149 29.14 -2.89 -3.84
CA LEU A 149 28.57 -1.80 -3.03
C LEU A 149 29.57 -1.21 -2.02
N GLY A 150 30.76 -1.79 -1.90
CA GLY A 150 31.86 -1.26 -1.12
C GLY A 150 31.78 -1.49 0.38
N THR A 151 31.04 -2.50 0.81
CA THR A 151 31.10 -2.92 2.22
C THR A 151 32.45 -3.58 2.54
N THR A 152 32.90 -3.42 3.78
CA THR A 152 34.01 -4.16 4.37
C THR A 152 33.55 -5.42 5.10
N ASN A 153 32.24 -5.57 5.33
CA ASN A 153 31.68 -6.69 6.09
C ASN A 153 31.21 -7.82 5.16
N ILE A 154 32.11 -8.77 4.92
CA ILE A 154 31.87 -9.93 4.06
C ILE A 154 31.07 -10.99 4.84
N PRO A 155 29.88 -11.41 4.35
CA PRO A 155 29.08 -12.42 5.03
C PRO A 155 29.78 -13.79 5.04
N THR A 156 29.73 -14.49 6.18
CA THR A 156 30.23 -15.87 6.29
C THR A 156 29.17 -16.87 5.81
N TRP A 157 29.58 -18.01 5.29
CA TRP A 157 28.67 -19.07 4.83
C TRP A 157 27.72 -19.53 5.95
N GLY A 158 28.23 -19.65 7.19
CA GLY A 158 27.40 -20.05 8.34
C GLY A 158 26.30 -19.04 8.69
N SER A 159 26.53 -17.75 8.44
CA SER A 159 25.51 -16.70 8.59
C SER A 159 24.53 -16.64 7.40
N PHE A 160 24.99 -17.06 6.22
CA PHE A 160 24.21 -17.14 4.99
C PHE A 160 23.27 -18.36 4.98
N SER A 161 23.75 -19.54 5.37
CA SER A 161 23.02 -20.80 5.30
C SER A 161 21.87 -20.93 6.31
N ARG A 162 21.88 -20.09 7.37
CA ARG A 162 20.92 -20.17 8.49
C ARG A 162 19.60 -19.43 8.26
N GLU A 163 19.49 -18.57 7.25
CA GLU A 163 18.26 -17.81 7.00
C GLU A 163 17.75 -18.04 5.56
N SER A 164 17.13 -19.19 5.30
CA SER A 164 16.19 -19.32 4.17
C SER A 164 14.84 -18.76 4.61
N ARG A 165 14.60 -17.47 4.40
CA ARG A 165 13.23 -16.94 4.56
C ARG A 165 12.50 -17.17 3.26
N ARG A 166 11.54 -18.10 3.24
CA ARG A 166 10.48 -18.05 2.24
C ARG A 166 9.64 -16.83 2.57
N GLN A 167 9.95 -15.69 1.97
CA GLN A 167 9.02 -14.58 2.00
C GLN A 167 7.97 -14.84 0.93
N PRO A 168 6.68 -14.85 1.29
CA PRO A 168 5.64 -14.67 0.30
C PRO A 168 5.88 -13.29 -0.34
N LEU A 169 6.24 -13.26 -1.63
CA LEU A 169 5.95 -12.06 -2.45
C LEU A 169 4.44 -12.06 -2.67
N ASN A 170 3.69 -11.72 -1.63
CA ASN A 170 2.25 -11.49 -1.73
C ASN A 170 2.04 -10.08 -2.28
N TRP A 171 2.53 -9.84 -3.49
CA TRP A 171 2.35 -8.57 -4.17
C TRP A 171 1.24 -8.80 -5.18
N GLU A 172 0.12 -8.16 -4.91
CA GLU A 172 -1.05 -8.18 -5.75
C GLU A 172 -1.09 -6.84 -6.44
N PHE A 173 -0.90 -6.84 -7.75
CA PHE A 173 -0.96 -5.61 -8.54
C PHE A 173 -2.41 -5.37 -8.95
N LEU A 174 -2.92 -4.19 -8.61
CA LEU A 174 -4.15 -3.65 -9.17
C LEU A 174 -3.80 -2.98 -10.49
N VAL A 175 -4.17 -3.60 -11.61
CA VAL A 175 -4.08 -2.96 -12.92
C VAL A 175 -5.46 -2.47 -13.29
N THR A 176 -5.62 -1.17 -13.38
CA THR A 176 -6.86 -0.51 -13.81
C THR A 176 -6.49 0.80 -14.51
N PRO A 177 -7.21 1.18 -15.60
CA PRO A 177 -6.94 2.44 -16.28
C PRO A 177 -7.23 3.66 -15.40
N GLN A 178 -8.21 3.56 -14.49
CA GLN A 178 -8.66 4.68 -13.66
C GLN A 178 -9.24 4.19 -12.33
N LEU A 179 -9.06 4.99 -11.28
CA LEU A 179 -9.70 4.81 -9.99
C LEU A 179 -10.57 6.02 -9.68
N THR A 180 -11.82 5.77 -9.31
CA THR A 180 -12.75 6.79 -8.84
C THR A 180 -12.71 6.80 -7.31
N GLY A 181 -12.31 7.93 -6.75
CA GLY A 181 -12.33 8.17 -5.31
C GLY A 181 -13.44 9.13 -4.92
N TYR A 182 -14.03 8.92 -3.75
CA TYR A 182 -15.09 9.78 -3.25
C TYR A 182 -14.69 10.43 -1.94
N ILE A 183 -15.09 11.69 -1.80
CA ILE A 183 -14.73 12.55 -0.68
C ILE A 183 -16.01 13.21 -0.18
N VAL A 184 -16.21 13.16 1.13
CA VAL A 184 -17.36 13.77 1.80
C VAL A 184 -16.86 14.69 2.89
N HIS A 185 -17.53 15.84 3.02
CA HIS A 185 -17.21 16.84 4.02
C HIS A 185 -18.45 17.68 4.33
N SER A 186 -18.55 18.19 5.56
CA SER A 186 -19.67 19.05 5.99
C SER A 186 -19.60 20.46 5.40
N SER A 187 -18.39 20.97 5.14
CA SER A 187 -18.16 22.25 4.47
C SER A 187 -17.90 22.07 2.97
N ARG A 188 -18.75 22.68 2.15
CA ARG A 188 -18.61 22.79 0.69
C ARG A 188 -17.31 23.49 0.29
N ALA A 189 -16.94 24.56 0.98
CA ALA A 189 -15.72 25.34 0.66
C ALA A 189 -14.46 24.48 0.70
N VAL A 190 -14.36 23.55 1.65
CA VAL A 190 -13.23 22.61 1.75
C VAL A 190 -13.18 21.63 0.57
N LEU A 191 -14.34 21.23 0.03
CA LEU A 191 -14.39 20.39 -1.17
C LEU A 191 -14.01 21.19 -2.43
N GLU A 192 -14.39 22.46 -2.51
CA GLU A 192 -14.03 23.36 -3.61
C GLU A 192 -12.52 23.65 -3.63
N ASP A 193 -11.86 23.76 -2.47
CA ASP A 193 -10.41 23.90 -2.38
C ASP A 193 -9.64 22.74 -3.05
N LEU A 194 -10.23 21.54 -3.11
CA LEU A 194 -9.59 20.39 -3.75
C LEU A 194 -9.51 20.53 -5.28
N GLN A 195 -10.28 21.43 -5.91
CA GLN A 195 -10.22 21.64 -7.35
C GLN A 195 -8.80 22.02 -7.83
N CYS A 196 -8.00 22.64 -6.97
CA CYS A 196 -6.62 23.02 -7.29
C CYS A 196 -5.65 21.84 -7.44
N VAL A 197 -6.02 20.62 -6.99
CA VAL A 197 -5.13 19.45 -7.10
C VAL A 197 -5.30 18.66 -8.39
N LYS A 198 -6.15 19.11 -9.32
CA LYS A 198 -6.23 18.54 -10.67
C LYS A 198 -4.88 18.62 -11.37
N ASN A 199 -4.48 17.54 -12.05
CA ASN A 199 -3.17 17.32 -12.64
C ASN A 199 -1.99 17.19 -11.66
N TYR A 200 -2.23 17.19 -10.35
CA TYR A 200 -1.18 16.85 -9.38
C TYR A 200 -1.08 15.34 -9.21
N GLY A 201 0.16 14.85 -9.09
CA GLY A 201 0.45 13.45 -8.83
C GLY A 201 1.49 13.26 -7.75
N TYR A 202 1.34 12.17 -7.01
CA TYR A 202 2.27 11.82 -5.94
C TYR A 202 2.30 10.31 -5.70
N LYS A 203 3.24 9.92 -4.83
CA LYS A 203 3.36 8.55 -4.37
C LYS A 203 2.14 8.12 -3.57
N ILE A 204 1.60 6.95 -3.89
CA ILE A 204 0.54 6.29 -3.16
C ILE A 204 1.02 4.93 -2.63
N GLY A 205 1.00 4.78 -1.30
CA GLY A 205 1.59 3.61 -0.64
C GLY A 205 3.11 3.50 -0.86
N LYS A 206 3.63 2.26 -0.88
CA LYS A 206 5.07 2.00 -0.92
C LYS A 206 5.69 2.11 -2.32
N GLU A 207 4.98 1.67 -3.35
CA GLU A 207 5.51 1.57 -4.72
C GLU A 207 4.54 2.15 -5.78
N GLY A 208 3.36 2.63 -5.36
CA GLY A 208 2.37 3.19 -6.28
C GLY A 208 2.63 4.65 -6.59
N PHE A 209 2.25 5.08 -7.78
CA PHE A 209 2.15 6.48 -8.18
C PHE A 209 0.78 6.68 -8.82
N ALA A 210 0.14 7.80 -8.51
CA ALA A 210 -1.11 8.21 -9.14
C ALA A 210 -1.08 9.73 -9.36
N TYR A 211 -1.96 10.21 -10.24
CA TYR A 211 -2.25 11.63 -10.40
C TYR A 211 -3.77 11.82 -10.50
N ILE A 212 -4.24 13.01 -10.17
CA ILE A 212 -5.64 13.38 -10.30
C ILE A 212 -5.89 13.86 -11.72
N GLU A 213 -6.57 13.04 -12.51
CA GLU A 213 -6.95 13.38 -13.88
C GLU A 213 -8.07 14.42 -13.91
N ASP A 214 -9.11 14.22 -13.10
CA ASP A 214 -10.27 15.11 -13.03
C ASP A 214 -10.88 15.14 -11.62
N ILE A 215 -11.62 16.22 -11.34
CA ILE A 215 -12.38 16.40 -10.10
C ILE A 215 -13.75 16.95 -10.49
N GLU A 216 -14.80 16.19 -10.21
CA GLU A 216 -16.17 16.60 -10.47
C GLU A 216 -16.62 17.73 -9.52
N GLY A 217 -17.78 18.32 -9.79
CA GLY A 217 -18.39 19.35 -8.95
C GLY A 217 -18.79 18.84 -7.56
N THR A 218 -19.11 19.78 -6.66
CA THR A 218 -19.64 19.44 -5.33
C THR A 218 -21.16 19.33 -5.35
N TYR A 219 -21.66 18.20 -4.83
CA TYR A 219 -23.09 17.89 -4.79
C TYR A 219 -23.54 17.66 -3.35
N GLU A 220 -24.75 18.12 -3.03
CA GLU A 220 -25.36 17.89 -1.73
C GLU A 220 -25.91 16.46 -1.64
N LEU A 221 -25.70 15.85 -0.48
CA LEU A 221 -26.19 14.51 -0.15
C LEU A 221 -27.49 14.63 0.64
N HIS A 222 -28.51 13.87 0.24
CA HIS A 222 -29.75 13.71 1.01
C HIS A 222 -29.86 12.29 1.57
N ILE A 223 -30.53 12.16 2.71
CA ILE A 223 -30.71 10.86 3.38
C ILE A 223 -31.98 10.19 2.88
N GLU A 224 -31.86 8.91 2.57
CA GLU A 224 -32.97 8.02 2.27
C GLU A 224 -32.85 6.71 3.06
N SER A 225 -33.91 5.91 3.03
CA SER A 225 -33.97 4.59 3.67
C SER A 225 -34.63 3.59 2.75
N GLY A 226 -34.06 2.39 2.66
CA GLY A 226 -34.61 1.33 1.81
C GLY A 226 -33.53 0.39 1.29
N GLU A 227 -33.83 -0.28 0.18
CA GLU A 227 -32.82 -1.03 -0.57
C GLU A 227 -32.00 -0.10 -1.46
N PHE A 228 -30.71 -0.38 -1.59
CA PHE A 228 -29.79 0.39 -2.41
C PHE A 228 -28.78 -0.51 -3.13
N SER A 229 -28.16 0.03 -4.18
CA SER A 229 -26.90 -0.45 -4.74
C SER A 229 -25.81 0.56 -4.40
N SER A 230 -24.80 0.12 -3.64
CA SER A 230 -23.80 1.04 -3.07
C SER A 230 -22.78 1.46 -4.10
N SER A 231 -22.47 2.75 -4.17
CA SER A 231 -21.38 3.26 -5.01
C SER A 231 -20.00 3.14 -4.36
N VAL A 232 -19.97 2.87 -3.04
CA VAL A 232 -18.75 2.71 -2.24
C VAL A 232 -18.75 1.40 -1.47
N ILE A 233 -17.67 1.11 -0.73
CA ILE A 233 -17.67 -0.02 0.21
C ILE A 233 -18.61 0.23 1.39
N PHE A 234 -19.13 -0.84 2.00
CA PHE A 234 -19.89 -0.72 3.25
C PHE A 234 -19.71 -1.92 4.18
N PRO A 235 -19.77 -1.73 5.50
CA PRO A 235 -19.46 -2.78 6.47
C PRO A 235 -20.40 -3.98 6.34
N VAL A 236 -19.85 -5.18 6.46
CA VAL A 236 -20.61 -6.44 6.52
C VAL A 236 -20.82 -6.84 7.97
N GLY A 237 -22.03 -7.31 8.30
CA GLY A 237 -22.36 -7.79 9.64
C GLY A 237 -22.76 -6.68 10.62
N SER A 238 -23.13 -5.50 10.10
CA SER A 238 -23.76 -4.46 10.90
C SER A 238 -25.23 -4.76 11.15
N ASN A 239 -25.74 -4.24 12.27
CA ASN A 239 -27.17 -4.18 12.56
C ASN A 239 -27.87 -3.00 11.87
N LYS A 240 -27.13 -2.00 11.37
CA LYS A 240 -27.67 -0.81 10.70
C LYS A 240 -27.85 -1.00 9.19
N ILE A 241 -26.98 -1.81 8.57
CA ILE A 241 -27.04 -2.14 7.14
C ILE A 241 -27.09 -3.66 6.96
N HIS A 242 -28.16 -4.12 6.32
CA HIS A 242 -28.31 -5.52 5.95
C HIS A 242 -27.80 -5.76 4.53
N LEU A 243 -26.83 -6.67 4.40
CA LEU A 243 -26.30 -7.08 3.11
C LEU A 243 -27.29 -8.02 2.40
N LEU A 244 -27.64 -7.71 1.16
CA LEU A 244 -28.55 -8.55 0.35
C LEU A 244 -27.78 -9.45 -0.61
N ASP A 245 -26.81 -8.89 -1.36
CA ASP A 245 -25.98 -9.64 -2.31
C ASP A 245 -24.67 -8.89 -2.57
N ALA A 246 -23.53 -9.60 -2.51
CA ALA A 246 -22.22 -8.99 -2.75
C ALA A 246 -21.02 -9.95 -2.82
N PRO A 247 -20.00 -9.59 -3.64
CA PRO A 247 -18.61 -9.94 -3.35
C PRO A 247 -18.07 -9.11 -2.16
N ARG A 248 -17.32 -9.77 -1.27
CA ARG A 248 -16.81 -9.19 -0.01
C ARG A 248 -15.29 -9.01 -0.03
N LEU A 249 -14.84 -7.93 0.61
CA LEU A 249 -13.46 -7.71 1.01
C LEU A 249 -13.30 -8.07 2.49
N GLU A 250 -12.53 -9.12 2.75
CA GLU A 250 -12.17 -9.51 4.10
C GLU A 250 -10.90 -8.76 4.54
N ASN A 251 -10.76 -8.54 5.84
CA ASN A 251 -9.56 -7.98 6.46
C ASN A 251 -9.19 -6.53 6.06
N VAL A 252 -10.16 -5.71 5.65
CA VAL A 252 -9.90 -4.28 5.37
C VAL A 252 -9.47 -3.59 6.66
N TYR A 253 -8.27 -3.01 6.64
CA TYR A 253 -7.74 -2.19 7.72
C TYR A 253 -8.16 -0.74 7.54
N TYR A 254 -8.76 -0.17 8.57
CA TYR A 254 -9.11 1.25 8.63
C TYR A 254 -8.74 1.81 10.00
N PHE A 255 -8.59 3.13 10.08
CA PHE A 255 -8.35 3.79 11.35
C PHE A 255 -9.71 4.14 11.97
N ASP A 256 -10.01 3.52 13.12
CA ASP A 256 -11.16 3.87 13.95
C ASP A 256 -10.77 5.12 14.75
N PHE A 257 -11.28 6.27 14.33
CA PHE A 257 -10.94 7.56 14.91
C PHE A 257 -11.47 7.74 16.33
N ASP A 258 -12.61 7.12 16.66
CA ASP A 258 -13.21 7.21 17.99
C ASP A 258 -12.38 6.42 19.00
N LYS A 259 -11.97 5.21 18.61
CA LYS A 259 -11.14 4.34 19.45
C LYS A 259 -9.64 4.62 19.29
N LYS A 260 -9.26 5.58 18.44
CA LYS A 260 -7.88 5.92 18.05
C LYS A 260 -7.01 4.68 17.81
N ARG A 261 -7.49 3.74 16.99
CA ARG A 261 -6.77 2.48 16.70
C ARG A 261 -7.07 1.99 15.31
N PHE A 262 -6.15 1.19 14.75
CA PHE A 262 -6.49 0.42 13.55
C PHE A 262 -7.47 -0.69 13.90
N ALA A 263 -8.58 -0.71 13.18
CA ALA A 263 -9.56 -1.77 13.19
C ALA A 263 -9.45 -2.57 11.90
N ARG A 264 -9.94 -3.81 11.96
CA ARG A 264 -10.03 -4.73 10.84
C ARG A 264 -11.48 -5.14 10.67
N GLY A 265 -12.05 -4.95 9.48
CA GLY A 265 -13.43 -5.26 9.18
C GLY A 265 -13.61 -5.98 7.84
N ALA A 266 -14.80 -6.52 7.64
CA ALA A 266 -15.26 -7.02 6.35
C ALA A 266 -16.16 -5.97 5.69
N PHE A 267 -15.98 -5.73 4.40
CA PHE A 267 -16.76 -4.74 3.66
C PHE A 267 -17.28 -5.33 2.34
N ALA A 268 -18.51 -4.99 1.96
CA ALA A 268 -19.03 -5.27 0.62
C ALA A 268 -18.40 -4.30 -0.39
N LEU A 269 -18.20 -4.75 -1.63
CA LEU A 269 -17.63 -3.93 -2.70
C LEU A 269 -18.65 -2.95 -3.30
N PRO A 270 -18.22 -1.88 -4.01
CA PRO A 270 -19.11 -1.10 -4.87
C PRO A 270 -19.93 -1.98 -5.82
N GLY A 271 -21.18 -1.57 -6.09
CA GLY A 271 -22.20 -2.33 -6.83
C GLY A 271 -23.01 -3.31 -5.98
N SER A 272 -22.55 -3.63 -4.77
CA SER A 272 -23.25 -4.54 -3.85
C SER A 272 -24.58 -3.98 -3.38
N ARG A 273 -25.56 -4.87 -3.15
CA ARG A 273 -26.89 -4.51 -2.68
C ARG A 273 -27.01 -4.60 -1.17
N GLY A 274 -27.63 -3.60 -0.56
CA GLY A 274 -27.91 -3.55 0.87
C GLY A 274 -29.28 -2.97 1.17
N ARG A 275 -29.66 -3.01 2.44
CA ARG A 275 -30.87 -2.36 2.98
C ARG A 275 -30.51 -1.61 4.26
N GLY A 276 -30.92 -0.35 4.35
CA GLY A 276 -30.65 0.52 5.51
C GLY A 276 -30.80 1.99 5.17
N GLU A 277 -30.25 2.87 6.02
CA GLU A 277 -30.12 4.30 5.72
C GLU A 277 -28.91 4.56 4.82
N TYR A 278 -29.07 5.44 3.85
CA TYR A 278 -28.02 5.84 2.93
C TYR A 278 -28.14 7.30 2.53
N TYR A 279 -27.01 7.91 2.20
CA TYR A 279 -26.93 9.18 1.53
C TYR A 279 -26.97 8.96 0.02
N THR A 280 -27.67 9.83 -0.70
CA THR A 280 -27.76 9.77 -2.15
C THR A 280 -27.68 11.16 -2.78
N THR A 281 -27.25 11.21 -4.04
CA THR A 281 -27.27 12.40 -4.90
C THR A 281 -27.23 11.99 -6.37
N GLN A 282 -27.61 12.90 -7.27
CA GLN A 282 -27.59 12.66 -8.71
C GLN A 282 -26.42 13.42 -9.34
N MET A 283 -25.49 12.69 -9.95
CA MET A 283 -24.29 13.22 -10.61
C MET A 283 -24.28 12.74 -12.07
N ASP A 284 -24.34 13.66 -13.04
CA ASP A 284 -24.30 13.35 -14.48
C ASP A 284 -25.18 12.16 -14.91
N LYS A 285 -26.43 12.15 -14.42
CA LYS A 285 -27.46 11.12 -14.67
C LYS A 285 -27.19 9.75 -14.02
N LYS A 286 -26.15 9.61 -13.20
CA LYS A 286 -25.92 8.47 -12.32
C LYS A 286 -26.42 8.80 -10.91
N ASN A 287 -27.06 7.84 -10.26
CA ASN A 287 -27.39 7.94 -8.84
C ASN A 287 -26.20 7.44 -8.04
N TYR A 288 -25.69 8.30 -7.18
CA TYR A 288 -24.58 7.99 -6.29
C TYR A 288 -25.12 7.69 -4.90
N VAL A 289 -24.73 6.55 -4.33
CA VAL A 289 -25.27 6.06 -3.05
C VAL A 289 -24.16 5.69 -2.09
N ILE A 290 -24.14 6.34 -0.92
CA ILE A 290 -23.23 6.08 0.19
C ILE A 290 -24.03 5.54 1.38
N PRO A 291 -23.82 4.30 1.81
CA PRO A 291 -24.47 3.80 3.01
C PRO A 291 -24.05 4.62 4.24
N LYS A 292 -25.03 5.04 5.05
CA LYS A 292 -24.82 6.03 6.13
C LYS A 292 -23.75 5.57 7.13
N GLU A 293 -23.77 4.29 7.48
CA GLU A 293 -22.79 3.72 8.41
C GLU A 293 -21.35 3.71 7.85
N THR A 294 -21.17 3.56 6.53
CA THR A 294 -19.84 3.70 5.91
C THR A 294 -19.25 5.05 6.26
N LEU A 295 -20.07 6.08 6.13
CA LEU A 295 -19.68 7.45 6.42
C LEU A 295 -19.40 7.64 7.91
N GLU A 296 -20.24 7.11 8.81
CA GLU A 296 -20.03 7.14 10.26
C GLU A 296 -18.68 6.50 10.67
N ILE A 297 -18.36 5.33 10.10
CA ILE A 297 -17.11 4.61 10.39
C ILE A 297 -15.87 5.41 9.96
N PHE A 298 -15.87 5.98 8.75
CA PHE A 298 -14.69 6.65 8.21
C PHE A 298 -14.55 8.12 8.63
N SER A 299 -15.64 8.76 9.06
CA SER A 299 -15.59 10.09 9.67
C SER A 299 -15.33 10.07 11.19
N GLY A 300 -15.61 8.94 11.85
CA GLY A 300 -15.64 8.85 13.31
C GLY A 300 -16.82 9.65 13.88
N GLY A 301 -18.02 9.44 13.30
CA GLY A 301 -19.28 10.02 13.75
C GLY A 301 -19.48 11.54 13.59
N ASN A 302 -18.42 12.31 13.31
CA ASN A 302 -18.44 13.77 13.28
C ASN A 302 -18.36 14.34 11.86
N LEU A 303 -19.48 14.31 11.14
CA LEU A 303 -19.71 15.16 9.96
C LEU A 303 -20.77 16.23 10.20
N ALA A 304 -21.10 16.49 11.47
CA ALA A 304 -21.90 17.63 11.88
C ALA A 304 -21.05 18.92 11.84
#